data_AF-A0A7K3PVY5-F1
#
_entry.id   AF-A0A7K3PVY5-F1
#
_cell.length_a   1.000
_cell.length_b   1.000
_cell.length_c   1.000
_cell.angle_alpha   90.00
_cell.angle_beta   90.00
_cell.angle_gamma   90.00
#
_symmetry.space_group_name_H-M   'P 1'
#
loop_
_entity.id
_entity.type
_entity.pdbx_description
1 polymer ?
#
loop_
_entity_poly.entity_id
_entity_poly.type
_entity_poly.pdbx_seq_one_letter_code
_entity_poly.pdbx_strand_id
1 'polypeptide(L)'
;FGPAAGLPGQVYPRSDRPAVLASFAPEVAACAASDRVAAGILRAAARHMADSAAAVCPAGGEPWVAVTGGLLRMGDPLLVPLGEELAKRLPQARRTTAEGDPLDGSVRIATDLAAGSLTLPGDDRMLWVTRVPGG
;
A
#
# COMPACT_ATOMS: atom_id res chain seq x y z
N PHE A 1 0.83 14.79 -20.89
CA PHE A 1 0.67 15.81 -19.83
C PHE A 1 1.21 17.20 -20.20
N GLY A 2 1.60 17.46 -21.46
CA GLY A 2 2.13 18.78 -21.84
C GLY A 2 3.48 19.10 -21.18
N PRO A 3 3.96 20.35 -21.28
CA PRO A 3 5.23 20.79 -20.70
C PRO A 3 5.24 20.69 -19.16
N ALA A 4 6.35 20.19 -18.60
CA ALA A 4 6.49 19.96 -17.14
C ALA A 4 6.27 21.23 -16.29
N ALA A 5 6.67 22.41 -16.78
CA ALA A 5 6.50 23.67 -16.04
C ALA A 5 5.03 24.05 -15.81
N GLY A 6 4.10 23.63 -16.68
CA GLY A 6 2.66 23.91 -16.53
C GLY A 6 1.90 22.85 -15.74
N LEU A 7 2.55 21.74 -15.43
CA LEU A 7 1.93 20.53 -14.89
C LEU A 7 1.31 20.75 -13.48
N PRO A 8 1.97 21.45 -12.54
CA PRO A 8 1.37 21.76 -11.24
C PRO A 8 0.04 22.51 -11.35
N GLY A 9 -0.04 23.53 -12.22
CA GLY A 9 -1.26 24.32 -12.43
C GLY A 9 -2.42 23.52 -13.02
N GLN A 10 -2.13 22.44 -13.75
CA GLN A 10 -3.14 21.55 -14.32
C GLN A 10 -3.59 20.45 -13.36
N VAL A 11 -2.70 19.98 -12.48
CA VAL A 11 -2.97 18.82 -11.61
C VAL A 11 -3.54 19.21 -10.25
N TYR A 12 -2.99 20.23 -9.59
CA TYR A 12 -3.37 20.55 -8.20
C TYR A 12 -4.82 20.97 -7.99
N PRO A 13 -5.48 21.71 -8.91
CA PRO A 13 -6.88 22.06 -8.75
C PRO A 13 -7.85 20.88 -8.85
N ARG A 14 -7.40 19.72 -9.37
CA ARG A 14 -8.27 18.58 -9.64
C ARG A 14 -8.73 17.87 -8.36
N SER A 15 -9.95 17.36 -8.39
CA SER A 15 -10.49 16.48 -7.36
C SER A 15 -9.89 15.07 -7.43
N ASP A 16 -9.59 14.58 -8.63
CA ASP A 16 -8.97 13.27 -8.90
C ASP A 16 -7.43 13.33 -8.97
N ARG A 17 -6.82 14.40 -8.43
CA ARG A 17 -5.37 14.61 -8.46
C ARG A 17 -4.53 13.37 -8.04
N PRO A 18 -4.91 12.53 -7.05
CA PRO A 18 -4.08 11.38 -6.69
C PRO A 18 -4.06 10.33 -7.81
N ALA A 19 -5.19 10.13 -8.48
CA ALA A 19 -5.29 9.19 -9.60
C ALA A 19 -4.45 9.67 -10.80
N VAL A 20 -4.50 10.97 -11.10
CA VAL A 20 -3.68 11.57 -12.17
C VAL A 20 -2.19 11.43 -11.86
N LEU A 21 -1.76 11.74 -10.64
CA LEU A 21 -0.36 11.58 -10.24
C LEU A 21 0.07 10.10 -10.27
N ALA A 22 -0.78 9.19 -9.81
CA ALA A 22 -0.51 7.76 -9.84
C ALA A 22 -0.38 7.22 -11.27
N SER A 23 -1.06 7.83 -12.25
CA SER A 23 -1.02 7.39 -13.65
C SER A 23 0.37 7.54 -14.31
N PHE A 24 1.29 8.28 -13.71
CA PHE A 24 2.68 8.38 -14.18
C PHE A 24 3.55 7.17 -13.80
N ALA A 25 3.16 6.40 -12.78
CA ALA A 25 3.99 5.32 -12.26
C ALA A 25 4.37 4.25 -13.32
N PRO A 26 3.47 3.80 -14.21
CA PRO A 26 3.83 2.85 -15.28
C PRO A 26 4.91 3.38 -16.24
N GLU A 27 4.84 4.66 -16.61
CA GLU A 27 5.84 5.29 -17.49
C GLU A 27 7.20 5.41 -16.78
N VAL A 28 7.20 5.76 -15.48
CA VAL A 28 8.43 5.74 -14.67
C VAL A 28 9.04 4.34 -14.63
N ALA A 29 8.22 3.29 -14.50
CA ALA A 29 8.69 1.91 -14.55
C ALA A 29 9.28 1.53 -15.92
N ALA A 30 8.63 1.93 -17.01
CA ALA A 30 9.11 1.66 -18.37
C ALA A 30 10.46 2.32 -18.66
N CYS A 31 10.70 3.54 -18.15
CA CYS A 31 11.95 4.27 -18.35
C CYS A 31 13.12 3.77 -17.46
N ALA A 32 12.85 3.01 -16.40
CA ALA A 32 13.86 2.72 -15.37
C ALA A 32 15.09 1.95 -15.88
N ALA A 33 14.98 1.20 -16.98
CA ALA A 33 16.12 0.49 -17.57
C ALA A 33 17.17 1.42 -18.21
N SER A 34 16.76 2.60 -18.67
CA SER A 34 17.62 3.54 -19.41
C SER A 34 17.74 4.92 -18.76
N ASP A 35 16.89 5.23 -17.78
CA ASP A 35 16.86 6.51 -17.07
C ASP A 35 17.21 6.32 -15.57
N ARG A 36 18.33 6.92 -15.16
CA ARG A 36 18.83 6.85 -13.77
C ARG A 36 17.92 7.54 -12.76
N VAL A 37 17.20 8.59 -13.16
CA VAL A 37 16.23 9.29 -12.31
C VAL A 37 15.01 8.39 -12.11
N ALA A 38 14.49 7.79 -13.19
CA ALA A 38 13.36 6.87 -13.10
C ALA A 38 13.69 5.67 -12.20
N ALA A 39 14.86 5.05 -12.39
CA ALA A 39 15.35 3.99 -11.51
C ALA A 39 15.48 4.46 -10.05
N GLY A 40 15.97 5.69 -9.83
CA GLY A 40 16.10 6.31 -8.51
C GLY A 40 14.75 6.46 -7.80
N ILE A 41 13.71 6.90 -8.52
CA ILE A 41 12.35 7.05 -7.99
C ILE A 41 11.81 5.70 -7.49
N LEU A 42 11.96 4.62 -8.29
CA LEU A 42 11.47 3.29 -7.90
C LEU A 42 12.23 2.71 -6.69
N ARG A 43 13.55 2.93 -6.63
CA ARG A 43 14.36 2.54 -5.47
C ARG A 43 13.96 3.32 -4.21
N ALA A 44 13.67 4.61 -4.32
CA ALA A 44 13.17 5.41 -3.22
C ALA A 44 11.78 4.94 -2.76
N ALA A 45 10.88 4.65 -3.71
CA ALA A 45 9.56 4.10 -3.41
C ALA A 45 9.66 2.76 -2.65
N ALA A 46 10.47 1.82 -3.16
CA ALA A 46 10.74 0.55 -2.50
C ALA A 46 11.27 0.71 -1.06
N ARG A 47 12.20 1.66 -0.87
CA ARG A 47 12.74 2.01 0.45
C ARG A 47 11.63 2.49 1.39
N HIS A 48 10.82 3.46 0.96
CA HIS A 48 9.75 4.01 1.79
C HIS A 48 8.69 2.97 2.17
N MET A 49 8.35 2.07 1.24
CA MET A 49 7.46 0.93 1.53
C MET A 49 8.05 0.01 2.61
N ALA A 50 9.34 -0.33 2.50
CA ALA A 50 10.02 -1.15 3.48
C ALA A 50 10.20 -0.45 4.84
N ASP A 51 10.51 0.85 4.85
CA ASP A 51 10.57 1.67 6.07
C ASP A 51 9.21 1.67 6.79
N SER A 52 8.11 1.82 6.03
CA SER A 52 6.74 1.82 6.58
C SER A 52 6.40 0.48 7.22
N ALA A 53 6.76 -0.63 6.56
CA ALA A 53 6.59 -1.97 7.12
C ALA A 53 7.44 -2.15 8.39
N ALA A 54 8.70 -1.72 8.37
CA ALA A 54 9.61 -1.85 9.51
C ALA A 54 9.16 -1.04 10.73
N ALA A 55 8.55 0.13 10.51
CA ALA A 55 8.05 0.98 11.58
C ALA A 55 6.90 0.35 12.38
N VAL A 56 6.14 -0.58 11.78
CA VAL A 56 4.97 -1.21 12.42
C VAL A 56 5.19 -2.68 12.76
N CYS A 57 6.23 -3.32 12.22
CA CYS A 57 6.53 -4.71 12.53
C CYS A 57 7.03 -4.85 13.98
N PRO A 58 6.53 -5.83 14.74
CA PRO A 58 7.06 -6.15 16.06
C PRO A 58 8.56 -6.46 16.01
N ALA A 59 9.29 -6.01 17.03
CA ALA A 59 10.73 -6.23 17.15
C ALA A 59 11.12 -7.70 17.44
N GLY A 60 10.16 -8.53 17.88
CA GLY A 60 10.36 -9.94 18.21
C GLY A 60 9.38 -10.86 17.48
N GLY A 61 9.74 -12.15 17.40
CA GLY A 61 8.99 -13.18 16.67
C GLY A 61 9.30 -13.21 15.18
N GLU A 62 8.43 -13.89 14.43
CA GLU A 62 8.49 -13.99 12.96
C GLU A 62 7.28 -13.25 12.38
N PRO A 63 7.33 -11.92 12.22
CA PRO A 63 6.20 -11.14 11.71
C PRO A 63 5.90 -11.50 10.25
N TRP A 64 4.62 -11.53 9.90
CA TRP A 64 4.18 -11.84 8.54
C TRP A 64 3.94 -10.55 7.79
N VAL A 65 4.53 -10.43 6.59
CA VAL A 65 4.39 -9.23 5.75
C VAL A 65 3.84 -9.64 4.39
N ALA A 66 2.65 -9.14 4.08
CA ALA A 66 2.09 -9.17 2.74
C ALA A 66 2.20 -7.78 2.13
N VAL A 67 2.64 -7.70 0.87
CA VAL A 67 2.59 -6.47 0.08
C VAL A 67 1.45 -6.60 -0.90
N THR A 68 0.58 -5.60 -0.97
CA THR A 68 -0.60 -5.58 -1.84
C THR A 68 -0.66 -4.28 -2.66
N GLY A 69 -1.59 -4.22 -3.60
CA GLY A 69 -1.89 -3.00 -4.37
C GLY A 69 -1.39 -3.02 -5.82
N GLY A 70 -1.88 -2.06 -6.61
CA GLY A 70 -1.70 -2.02 -8.06
C GLY A 70 -0.26 -1.78 -8.53
N LEU A 71 0.60 -1.16 -7.71
CA LEU A 71 2.00 -0.90 -8.04
C LEU A 71 2.80 -2.18 -8.28
N LEU A 72 2.39 -3.31 -7.67
CA LEU A 72 3.05 -4.60 -7.86
C LEU A 72 2.95 -5.12 -9.30
N ARG A 73 1.98 -4.62 -10.07
CA ARG A 73 1.82 -4.95 -11.49
C ARG A 73 2.91 -4.36 -12.38
N MET A 74 3.73 -3.45 -11.87
CA MET A 74 4.89 -2.92 -12.59
C MET A 74 6.04 -3.92 -12.72
N GLY A 75 6.01 -5.03 -11.96
CA GLY A 75 7.00 -6.10 -12.05
C GLY A 75 8.36 -5.73 -11.46
N ASP A 76 9.41 -6.37 -12.00
CA ASP A 76 10.78 -6.33 -11.50
C ASP A 76 11.33 -4.92 -11.21
N PRO A 77 11.04 -3.86 -11.99
CA PRO A 77 11.51 -2.50 -11.70
C PRO A 77 11.18 -2.01 -10.28
N LEU A 78 10.06 -2.47 -9.69
CA LEU A 78 9.71 -2.19 -8.30
C LEU A 78 9.90 -3.41 -7.39
N LEU A 79 9.54 -4.62 -7.85
CA LEU A 79 9.51 -5.80 -6.99
C LEU A 79 10.91 -6.24 -6.52
N VAL A 80 11.93 -6.11 -7.37
CA VAL A 80 13.32 -6.43 -7.01
C VAL A 80 13.85 -5.50 -5.92
N PRO A 81 13.87 -4.16 -6.09
CA PRO A 81 14.37 -3.27 -5.04
C PRO A 81 13.52 -3.36 -3.76
N LEU A 82 12.21 -3.59 -3.86
CA LEU A 82 11.37 -3.82 -2.68
C LEU A 82 11.75 -5.10 -1.95
N GLY A 83 12.05 -6.18 -2.69
CA GLY A 83 12.70 -7.41 -2.22
C GLY A 83 13.92 -7.12 -1.34
N GLU A 84 14.88 -6.43 -1.93
CA GLU A 84 16.14 -6.08 -1.28
C GLU A 84 15.94 -5.24 -0.01
N GLU A 85 15.10 -4.20 -0.06
CA GLU A 85 14.93 -3.30 1.08
C GLU A 85 14.18 -3.96 2.23
N LEU A 86 13.19 -4.83 1.96
CA LEU A 86 12.53 -5.61 3.01
C LEU A 86 13.47 -6.64 3.62
N ALA A 87 14.29 -7.35 2.82
CA ALA A 87 15.27 -8.30 3.36
C ALA A 87 16.32 -7.61 4.26
N LYS A 88 16.73 -6.38 3.92
CA LYS A 88 17.68 -5.59 4.73
C LYS A 88 17.08 -5.10 6.05
N ARG A 89 15.82 -4.68 6.06
CA ARG A 89 15.18 -4.03 7.23
C ARG A 89 14.43 -4.98 8.14
N LEU A 90 13.86 -6.01 7.54
CA LEU A 90 13.02 -7.00 8.20
C LEU A 90 13.51 -8.41 7.88
N PRO A 91 14.78 -8.73 8.20
CA PRO A 91 15.34 -10.06 7.90
C PRO A 91 14.59 -11.20 8.59
N GLN A 92 13.91 -10.92 9.71
CA GLN A 92 13.09 -11.88 10.46
C GLN A 92 11.66 -12.02 9.95
N ALA A 93 11.21 -11.12 9.06
CA ALA A 93 9.83 -11.14 8.58
C ALA A 93 9.62 -12.22 7.51
N ARG A 94 8.54 -12.99 7.66
CA ARG A 94 8.09 -13.93 6.64
C ARG A 94 7.24 -13.21 5.61
N ARG A 95 7.70 -13.18 4.36
CA ARG A 95 6.87 -12.72 3.24
C ARG A 95 5.76 -13.73 2.96
N THR A 96 4.54 -13.22 2.81
CA THR A 96 3.37 -14.02 2.46
C THR A 96 2.53 -13.33 1.39
N THR A 97 1.70 -14.10 0.69
CA THR A 97 0.62 -13.55 -0.13
C THR A 97 -0.52 -13.07 0.77
N ALA A 98 -1.26 -12.06 0.32
CA ALA A 98 -2.50 -11.67 0.98
C ALA A 98 -3.53 -12.80 0.89
N GLU A 99 -4.33 -12.95 1.95
CA GLU A 99 -5.50 -13.82 1.96
C GLU A 99 -6.66 -13.05 1.34
N GLY A 100 -6.89 -13.28 0.04
CA GLY A 100 -7.95 -12.62 -0.71
C GLY A 100 -7.66 -11.15 -1.03
N ASP A 101 -8.72 -10.43 -1.35
CA ASP A 101 -8.70 -9.01 -1.67
C ASP A 101 -9.39 -8.15 -0.57
N PRO A 102 -9.38 -6.81 -0.68
CA PRO A 102 -10.03 -5.96 0.32
C PRO A 102 -11.53 -6.17 0.48
N LEU A 103 -12.23 -6.66 -0.56
CA LEU A 103 -13.66 -6.98 -0.49
C LEU A 103 -13.87 -8.24 0.36
N ASP A 104 -13.04 -9.27 0.19
CA ASP A 104 -13.08 -10.48 1.03
C ASP A 104 -12.95 -10.12 2.51
N GLY A 105 -11.97 -9.29 2.85
CA GLY A 105 -11.78 -8.79 4.22
C GLY A 105 -12.97 -7.98 4.74
N SER A 106 -13.55 -7.13 3.89
CA SER A 106 -14.72 -6.32 4.26
C SER A 106 -15.96 -7.17 4.55
N VAL A 107 -16.20 -8.20 3.72
CA VAL A 107 -17.31 -9.14 3.93
C VAL A 107 -17.11 -9.92 5.22
N ARG A 108 -15.90 -10.44 5.46
CA ARG A 108 -15.58 -11.18 6.69
C ARG A 108 -15.84 -10.34 7.94
N ILE A 109 -15.36 -9.10 7.97
CA ILE A 109 -15.60 -8.16 9.08
C ILE A 109 -17.11 -7.92 9.28
N ALA A 110 -17.85 -7.66 8.19
CA ALA A 110 -19.29 -7.42 8.27
C ALA A 110 -20.08 -8.63 8.80
N THR A 111 -19.72 -9.84 8.35
CA THR A 111 -20.34 -11.09 8.82
C THR A 111 -20.05 -11.33 10.30
N ASP A 112 -18.80 -11.18 10.74
CA ASP A 112 -18.41 -11.37 12.13
C ASP A 112 -19.08 -10.34 13.06
N LEU A 113 -19.25 -9.10 12.60
CA LEU A 113 -20.03 -8.08 13.31
C LEU A 113 -21.50 -8.45 13.41
N ALA A 114 -22.10 -8.95 12.33
CA ALA A 114 -23.51 -9.34 12.31
C ALA A 114 -23.79 -10.54 13.24
N ALA A 115 -22.83 -11.47 13.35
CA ALA A 115 -22.91 -12.65 14.20
C ALA A 115 -22.44 -12.41 15.65
N GLY A 116 -21.84 -11.24 15.95
CA GLY A 116 -21.25 -10.96 17.26
C GLY A 116 -19.99 -11.79 17.56
N SER A 117 -19.29 -12.26 16.52
CA SER A 117 -18.09 -13.10 16.60
C SER A 117 -16.79 -12.36 16.29
N LEU A 118 -16.84 -11.05 16.03
CA LEU A 118 -15.64 -10.26 15.70
C LEU A 118 -14.66 -10.26 16.88
N THR A 119 -13.43 -10.74 16.62
CA THR A 119 -12.36 -10.85 17.64
C THR A 119 -11.33 -9.73 17.56
N LEU A 120 -11.48 -8.78 16.62
CA LEU A 120 -10.58 -7.63 16.52
C LEU A 120 -10.72 -6.75 17.77
N PRO A 121 -9.60 -6.21 18.32
CA PRO A 121 -9.66 -5.34 19.48
C PRO A 121 -10.50 -4.10 19.20
N GLY A 122 -11.48 -3.82 20.06
CA GLY A 122 -12.14 -2.51 20.11
C GLY A 122 -11.28 -1.50 20.87
N ASP A 123 -11.33 -0.24 20.47
CA ASP A 123 -10.81 0.91 21.22
C ASP A 123 -11.97 1.90 21.35
N ASP A 124 -12.17 2.46 22.55
CA ASP A 124 -13.29 3.35 22.87
C ASP A 124 -13.30 4.64 22.04
N ARG A 125 -12.21 4.95 21.32
CA ARG A 125 -12.09 6.08 20.39
C ARG A 125 -12.42 5.68 18.94
N MET A 126 -12.63 4.40 18.66
CA MET A 126 -13.05 3.96 17.33
C MET A 126 -14.48 4.41 17.05
N LEU A 127 -14.73 4.79 15.80
CA LEU A 127 -16.07 5.09 15.32
C LEU A 127 -16.92 3.81 15.38
N TRP A 128 -18.04 3.82 16.10
CA TRP A 128 -18.99 2.71 16.15
C TRP A 128 -20.34 3.08 15.52
N VAL A 129 -21.06 2.06 15.04
CA VAL A 129 -22.44 2.20 14.56
C VAL A 129 -23.38 1.74 15.67
N THR A 130 -24.19 2.65 16.20
CA THR A 130 -25.27 2.30 17.13
C THR A 130 -26.46 1.76 16.34
N ARG A 131 -26.94 0.55 16.67
CA ARG A 131 -28.26 0.13 16.20
C ARG A 131 -29.31 0.92 16.98
N VAL A 132 -30.17 1.65 16.26
CA VAL A 132 -31.38 2.21 16.86
C VAL A 132 -32.28 1.03 17.20
N PRO A 133 -32.79 0.91 18.45
CA PRO A 133 -33.77 -0.11 18.78
C PRO A 133 -35.06 0.14 17.98
N GLY A 134 -35.38 -0.76 17.06
CA GLY A 134 -36.67 -0.80 16.36
C GLY A 134 -36.68 -0.12 14.98
N GLY A 135 -36.70 -0.98 13.95
CA GLY A 135 -37.00 -0.68 12.55
C GLY A 135 -37.15 -2.00 11.81
#